data_AF-A0AA90PK87-F1
#
_entry.id   AF-A0AA90PK87-F1
#
_cell.length_a   1.000
_cell.length_b   1.000
_cell.length_c   1.000
_cell.angle_alpha   90.00
_cell.angle_beta   90.00
_cell.angle_gamma   90.00
#
_symmetry.space_group_name_H-M   'P 1'
#
loop_
_entity.id
_entity.type
_entity.pdbx_description
1 polymer ?
#
loop_
_entity_poly.entity_id
_entity_poly.type
_entity_poly.pdbx_seq_one_letter_code
_entity_poly.pdbx_strand_id
1 'polypeptide(L)' 'MAKILQTNGLVCPFPLVEAKQAMQELQIGEELIIHFDCTQATQSIPEWAAEEGYKVGEFSQVGDAEWKISVFKTK' A
#
# COMPACT_ATOMS: atom_id res chain seq x y z
N MET A 1 4.26 -2.10 14.68
CA MET A 1 3.17 -1.09 14.75
C MET A 1 2.56 -1.01 13.34
N ALA A 2 1.43 -0.32 13.16
CA ALA A 2 0.83 -0.13 11.82
C ALA A 2 1.10 1.30 11.35
N LYS A 3 1.75 1.47 10.19
CA LYS A 3 1.97 2.78 9.56
C LYS A 3 0.88 3.00 8.53
N ILE A 4 0.22 4.15 8.61
CA ILE A 4 -0.85 4.52 7.67
C ILE A 4 -0.25 5.53 6.69
N LEU A 5 -0.35 5.24 5.40
CA LEU A 5 0.09 6.08 4.30
C LEU A 5 -1.14 6.54 3.51
N GLN A 6 -1.34 7.84 3.39
CA GLN A 6 -2.43 8.44 2.61
C GLN A 6 -1.84 9.01 1.32
N THR A 7 -2.21 8.43 0.19
CA THR A 7 -1.73 8.83 -1.16
C THR A 7 -2.83 9.45 -2.01
N ASN A 8 -3.97 9.75 -1.38
CA ASN A 8 -5.19 10.27 -1.97
C ASN A 8 -4.88 11.60 -2.69
N GLY A 9 -5.18 11.70 -3.98
CA GLY A 9 -4.90 12.87 -4.81
C GLY A 9 -3.52 12.89 -5.49
N LEU A 10 -2.67 11.88 -5.27
CA LEU A 10 -1.40 11.74 -6.01
C LEU A 10 -1.65 11.02 -7.33
N VAL A 11 -1.34 11.70 -8.43
CA VAL A 11 -1.39 11.11 -9.78
C VAL A 11 -0.33 10.01 -9.93
N CYS A 12 -0.62 8.96 -10.70
CA CYS A 12 0.37 7.92 -10.97
C CYS A 12 1.66 8.50 -11.59
N PRO A 13 2.85 7.99 -11.21
CA PRO A 13 3.12 6.77 -10.43
C PRO A 13 3.39 6.99 -8.92
N PHE A 14 3.11 8.18 -8.37
CA PHE A 14 3.53 8.56 -7.02
C PHE A 14 3.00 7.66 -5.87
N PRO A 15 1.75 7.14 -5.88
CA PRO A 15 1.25 6.28 -4.81
C PRO A 15 2.10 5.03 -4.56
N LEU A 16 2.60 4.41 -5.63
CA LEU A 16 3.43 3.21 -5.53
C LEU A 16 4.83 3.54 -5.00
N VAL A 17 5.39 4.69 -5.36
CA VAL A 17 6.71 5.12 -4.90
C VAL A 17 6.69 5.41 -3.40
N GLU A 18 5.70 6.16 -2.94
CA GLU A 18 5.51 6.45 -1.51
C GLU A 18 5.27 5.16 -0.71
N ALA A 19 4.45 4.23 -1.23
CA ALA A 19 4.23 2.92 -0.60
C ALA A 19 5.55 2.14 -0.46
N LYS A 20 6.37 2.12 -1.52
CA LYS A 20 7.69 1.49 -1.52
C LYS A 20 8.62 2.12 -0.48
N GLN A 21 8.69 3.44 -0.43
CA GLN A 21 9.53 4.16 0.53
C GLN A 21 9.08 3.94 1.97
N ALA A 22 7.78 4.07 2.24
CA ALA A 22 7.22 3.82 3.55
C ALA A 22 7.50 2.38 4.01
N MET A 23 7.41 1.41 3.11
CA MET A 23 7.74 0.01 3.40
C MET A 23 9.23 -0.22 3.68
N GLN A 24 10.14 0.53 3.03
CA GLN A 24 11.57 0.45 3.33
C GLN A 24 11.89 0.96 4.73
N GLU A 25 11.19 1.99 5.20
CA GLU A 25 11.34 2.55 6.55
C GLU A 25 10.75 1.65 7.66
N LEU A 26 9.84 0.74 7.31
CA LEU A 26 9.22 -0.18 8.27
C LEU A 26 10.15 -1.31 8.70
N GLN A 27 9.89 -1.90 9.86
CA GLN A 27 10.59 -3.08 10.33
C GLN A 27 9.86 -4.37 9.94
N ILE A 28 10.60 -5.49 9.92
CA ILE A 28 10.01 -6.82 9.68
C ILE A 28 8.98 -7.11 10.77
N GLY A 29 7.78 -7.50 10.37
CA GLY A 29 6.64 -7.72 11.25
C GLY A 29 5.72 -6.51 11.40
N GLU A 30 6.02 -5.38 10.77
CA GLU A 30 5.13 -4.22 10.74
C GLU A 30 4.14 -4.24 9.57
N GLU A 31 3.02 -3.54 9.77
CA GLU A 31 1.94 -3.40 8.79
C GLU A 31 1.97 -2.00 8.18
N LEU A 32 1.87 -1.92 6.86
CA LEU A 32 1.66 -0.69 6.10
C LEU A 32 0.23 -0.68 5.57
N ILE A 33 -0.57 0.29 5.99
CA ILE A 33 -1.93 0.51 5.50
C ILE A 33 -1.88 1.67 4.51
N ILE A 34 -2.18 1.40 3.25
CA ILE A 34 -2.11 2.39 2.17
C ILE A 34 -3.53 2.75 1.76
N HIS A 35 -3.87 4.03 1.90
CA HIS A 35 -5.08 4.64 1.37
C HIS A 35 -4.76 5.29 0.03
N PHE A 36 -5.55 4.99 -0.98
CA PHE A 36 -5.35 5.49 -2.34
C PHE A 36 -6.69 5.61 -3.06
N ASP A 37 -6.76 6.55 -4.00
CA ASP A 37 -7.94 6.83 -4.81
C ASP A 37 -7.75 6.49 -6.30
N CYS A 38 -6.60 5.91 -6.64
CA CYS A 38 -6.29 5.49 -7.99
C CYS A 38 -6.69 4.03 -8.22
N THR A 39 -7.57 3.78 -9.19
CA THR A 39 -7.96 2.43 -9.60
C THR A 39 -6.76 1.58 -10.03
N GLN A 40 -5.74 2.17 -10.65
CA GLN A 40 -4.53 1.43 -11.06
C GLN A 40 -3.75 0.89 -9.85
N ALA A 41 -3.73 1.63 -8.74
CA ALA A 41 -3.04 1.20 -7.52
C ALA A 41 -3.70 -0.04 -6.88
N THR A 42 -4.97 -0.33 -7.16
CA THR A 42 -5.64 -1.57 -6.71
C THR A 42 -4.96 -2.83 -7.23
N GLN A 43 -4.29 -2.75 -8.39
CA GLN A 43 -3.57 -3.85 -9.01
C GLN A 43 -2.06 -3.73 -8.80
N SER A 44 -1.50 -2.54 -8.95
CA SER A 44 -0.05 -2.34 -8.85
C SER A 44 0.52 -2.55 -7.45
N ILE A 45 -0.22 -2.21 -6.38
CA ILE A 45 0.26 -2.42 -4.99
C ILE A 45 0.36 -3.92 -4.65
N PRO A 46 -0.70 -4.74 -4.82
CA PRO A 46 -0.60 -6.17 -4.51
C PRO A 46 0.38 -6.90 -5.42
N GLU A 47 0.50 -6.50 -6.69
CA GLU A 47 1.49 -7.07 -7.62
C GLU A 47 2.92 -6.78 -7.14
N TRP A 48 3.23 -5.52 -6.81
CA TRP A 48 4.52 -5.16 -6.23
C TRP A 48 4.79 -5.89 -4.90
N ALA A 49 3.79 -5.98 -4.02
CA ALA A 49 3.93 -6.69 -2.77
C ALA A 49 4.25 -8.17 -3.00
N ALA A 50 3.60 -8.81 -3.98
CA ALA A 50 3.90 -10.19 -4.37
C ALA A 50 5.29 -10.34 -5.00
N GLU A 51 5.72 -9.42 -5.87
CA GLU A 51 7.06 -9.41 -6.46
C GLU A 51 8.16 -9.29 -5.39
N GLU A 52 7.94 -8.44 -4.39
CA GLU A 52 8.85 -8.29 -3.27
C GLU A 52 8.76 -9.44 -2.25
N GLY A 53 7.72 -10.27 -2.30
CA GLY A 53 7.47 -11.31 -1.30
C GLY A 53 6.91 -10.78 0.02
N TYR A 54 6.34 -9.57 0.02
CA TYR A 54 5.57 -9.04 1.13
C TYR A 54 4.20 -9.69 1.21
N LYS A 55 3.65 -9.76 2.42
CA LYS A 55 2.34 -10.38 2.64
C LYS A 55 1.26 -9.31 2.49
N VAL A 56 0.40 -9.45 1.49
CA VAL A 56 -0.80 -8.61 1.34
C VAL A 56 -1.86 -9.06 2.35
N GLY A 57 -2.44 -8.09 3.05
CA GLY A 57 -3.47 -8.25 4.06
C GLY A 57 -4.85 -7.87 3.53
N GLU A 58 -5.51 -6.98 4.24
CA GLU A 58 -6.88 -6.57 3.96
C GLU A 58 -6.92 -5.59 2.79
N PHE A 59 -7.72 -5.90 1.77
CA PHE A 59 -8.06 -4.98 0.69
C PHE A 59 -9.56 -4.67 0.76
N SER A 60 -9.92 -3.39 0.90
CA SER A 60 -11.31 -2.97 1.04
C SER A 60 -11.52 -1.55 0.50
N GLN A 61 -12.65 -1.33 -0.15
CA GLN A 61 -13.08 0.01 -0.55
C GLN A 61 -13.69 0.73 0.65
N VAL A 62 -13.16 1.90 0.98
CA VAL A 62 -13.58 2.70 2.15
C VAL A 62 -14.40 3.93 1.78
N GLY A 63 -14.47 4.29 0.49
CA GLY A 63 -15.26 5.43 0.01
C GLY A 63 -15.56 5.41 -1.49
N ASP A 64 -16.18 6.49 -2.00
CA ASP A 64 -16.73 6.62 -3.36
C ASP A 64 -15.69 6.48 -4.48
N ALA A 65 -14.41 6.66 -4.16
CA ALA A 65 -13.27 6.31 -5.00
C ALA A 65 -12.03 6.10 -4.13
N GLU A 66 -12.19 5.56 -2.91
CA GLU A 66 -11.07 5.37 -1.98
C GLU A 66 -10.96 3.90 -1.59
N TRP A 67 -9.76 3.36 -1.73
CA TRP A 67 -9.41 2.00 -1.36
C TRP A 67 -8.34 2.00 -0.28
N LYS A 68 -8.42 0.98 0.57
CA LYS A 68 -7.44 0.67 1.61
C LYS A 68 -6.87 -0.70 1.32
N ILE A 69 -5.54 -0.80 1.34
CA ILE A 69 -4.83 -2.09 1.32
C ILE A 69 -3.86 -2.15 2.50
N SER A 70 -3.80 -3.28 3.21
CA SER A 70 -2.74 -3.53 4.19
C SER A 70 -1.68 -4.47 3.62
N VAL A 71 -0.41 -4.17 3.90
CA VAL A 71 0.74 -4.96 3.45
C VAL A 71 1.66 -5.14 4.64
N PHE A 72 2.05 -6.38 4.93
CA PHE A 72 2.93 -6.73 6.03
C PHE A 72 4.35 -6.94 5.53
N LYS A 73 5.30 -6.33 6.24
CA LYS A 73 6.72 -6.52 5.96
C LYS A 73 7.19 -7.84 6.50
N THR A 74 7.58 -8.74 5.60
CA THR A 74 7.99 -10.11 5.91
C THR A 74 9.51 -10.32 5.76
N LYS A 75 10.21 -9.35 5.17
CA LYS A 75 11.67 -9.37 4.92
C LYS A 75 12.31 -8.01 5.17
#